data_AF-A0A9J6F5K1-F1
#
_entry.id   AF-A0A9J6F5K1-F1
#
_cell.length_a   1.000
_cell.length_b   1.000
_cell.length_c   1.000
_cell.angle_alpha   90.00
_cell.angle_beta   90.00
_cell.angle_gamma   90.00
#
_symmetry.space_group_name_H-M   'P 1'
#
loop_
_entity.id
_entity.type
_entity.pdbx_description
1 polymer ?
#
loop_
_entity_poly.entity_id
_entity_poly.type
_entity_poly.pdbx_seq_one_letter_code
_entity_poly.pdbx_strand_id
1 'polypeptide(L)'
;MEKQLYRGLLKVAVADFEGREVNPSVYDELRSRSADPDTLDEVYSALHTLLRAALKLPSSVLKQEAFREDLDALRIPPEFAGDLVSVVFGSSDLSRVLEPAIQMEMETSDGEVHTFEFKNCTILRNHELIVEDLWVRNNVIVNPEPIFFDERVTADIQLDCNGAIIAPGYIDLQINGGMGVDFSHSVDTIVEAVQKVAKGVLPFGVTSMCPTIVTSTPDVYRKSTLRVNKQHLIAMLGIMCVHLEGPFISKHKKGAHKAQLIQDLSGGFESLMHVYGSLDSVAIVTMAPELDPDGKVIQALVKKGVTVSIGHSEANLVQGEKAMQDGASFITHLFNAMLPFHHRDPGLVGLLTSKKLPEEKNVFYGIIADGIHTHPAALRIAYKANSRGLTLVTDAMSAMGLEAGCTSVEALESASLHAAEVLGIQKRKGTLDFGADADFVVLDSNLHVLSTWIAGECVWMKPGAQLTVIYAKPNLISRS
;
A
#
# COMPACT_ATOMS: atom_id res chain seq x y z
N MET A 1 -25.37 13.94 26.37
CA MET A 1 -24.09 13.38 26.84
C MET A 1 -23.15 13.24 25.65
N GLU A 2 -21.87 13.59 25.80
CA GLU A 2 -20.88 13.47 24.71
C GLU A 2 -20.59 11.99 24.35
N LYS A 3 -20.36 11.71 23.06
CA LYS A 3 -20.18 10.33 22.55
C LYS A 3 -18.95 9.61 23.13
N GLN A 4 -17.88 10.34 23.38
CA GLN A 4 -16.67 9.78 24.01
C GLN A 4 -16.93 9.38 25.47
N LEU A 5 -17.71 10.19 26.20
CA LEU A 5 -18.12 9.92 27.57
C LEU A 5 -19.07 8.70 27.63
N TYR A 6 -20.04 8.62 26.70
CA TYR A 6 -20.94 7.47 26.54
C TYR A 6 -20.19 6.15 26.29
N ARG A 7 -19.22 6.15 25.37
CA ARG A 7 -18.42 4.96 25.05
C ARG A 7 -17.53 4.52 26.22
N GLY A 8 -17.00 5.47 26.99
CA GLY A 8 -16.31 5.19 28.24
C GLY A 8 -17.23 4.49 29.24
N LEU A 9 -18.44 5.02 29.41
CA LEU A 9 -19.46 4.48 30.30
C LEU A 9 -19.94 3.08 29.88
N LEU A 10 -20.12 2.85 28.58
CA LEU A 10 -20.49 1.57 28.01
C LEU A 10 -19.41 0.50 28.23
N LYS A 11 -18.12 0.85 28.11
CA LYS A 11 -16.99 -0.05 28.44
C LYS A 11 -17.05 -0.52 29.89
N VAL A 12 -17.30 0.42 30.80
CA VAL A 12 -17.45 0.12 32.24
C VAL A 12 -18.63 -0.82 32.45
N ALA A 13 -19.80 -0.54 31.86
CA ALA A 13 -21.00 -1.37 32.00
C ALA A 13 -20.84 -2.79 31.45
N VAL A 14 -20.12 -2.96 30.33
CA VAL A 14 -19.81 -4.28 29.75
C VAL A 14 -18.84 -5.06 30.64
N ALA A 15 -17.77 -4.40 31.12
CA ALA A 15 -16.82 -5.03 32.03
C ALA A 15 -17.48 -5.47 33.35
N ASP A 16 -18.36 -4.64 33.91
CA ASP A 16 -19.17 -4.97 35.10
C ASP A 16 -20.09 -6.18 34.84
N PHE A 17 -20.80 -6.19 33.69
CA PHE A 17 -21.65 -7.33 33.30
C PHE A 17 -20.88 -8.65 33.16
N GLU A 18 -19.67 -8.60 32.59
CA GLU A 18 -18.80 -9.77 32.40
C GLU A 18 -18.09 -10.22 33.68
N GLY A 19 -18.31 -9.53 34.80
CA GLY A 19 -17.66 -9.83 36.09
C GLY A 19 -16.16 -9.53 36.09
N ARG A 20 -15.69 -8.68 35.17
CA ARG A 20 -14.30 -8.18 35.15
C ARG A 20 -14.16 -7.09 36.21
N GLU A 21 -12.99 -7.02 36.83
CA GLU A 21 -12.70 -6.01 37.85
C GLU A 21 -12.67 -4.62 37.19
N VAL A 22 -13.72 -3.83 37.41
CA VAL A 22 -13.80 -2.44 36.95
C VAL A 22 -13.00 -1.58 37.93
N ASN A 23 -11.90 -0.97 37.46
CA ASN A 23 -11.13 -0.06 38.29
C ASN A 23 -12.01 1.15 38.69
N PRO A 24 -12.31 1.36 39.99
CA PRO A 24 -13.15 2.46 40.45
C PRO A 24 -12.66 3.83 39.96
N SER A 25 -11.34 3.99 39.78
CA SER A 25 -10.75 5.24 39.31
C SER A 25 -11.19 5.64 37.90
N VAL A 26 -11.58 4.68 37.06
CA VAL A 26 -12.00 4.95 35.67
C VAL A 26 -13.43 5.49 35.63
N TYR A 27 -14.32 4.93 36.44
CA TYR A 27 -15.69 5.44 36.57
C TYR A 27 -15.67 6.83 37.22
N ASP A 28 -14.88 7.01 38.27
CA ASP A 28 -14.73 8.30 38.95
C ASP A 28 -14.12 9.38 38.03
N GLU A 29 -13.18 9.00 37.15
CA GLU A 29 -12.63 9.90 36.13
C GLU A 29 -13.72 10.33 35.12
N LEU A 30 -14.51 9.39 34.60
CA LEU A 30 -15.63 9.71 33.69
C LEU A 30 -16.66 10.60 34.38
N ARG A 31 -17.00 10.30 35.63
CA ARG A 31 -17.90 11.09 36.46
C ARG A 31 -17.39 12.52 36.64
N SER A 32 -16.09 12.70 36.89
CA SER A 32 -15.46 14.02 37.06
C SER A 32 -15.43 14.86 35.78
N ARG A 33 -15.45 14.21 34.61
CA ARG A 33 -15.46 14.85 33.29
C ARG A 33 -16.87 15.15 32.77
N SER A 34 -17.91 14.65 33.44
CA SER A 34 -19.30 14.96 33.08
C SER A 34 -19.68 16.35 33.56
N ALA A 35 -20.30 17.13 32.67
CA ALA A 35 -20.96 18.38 33.06
C ALA A 35 -22.19 18.15 33.96
N ASP A 36 -22.71 16.92 34.00
CA ASP A 36 -23.86 16.48 34.80
C ASP A 36 -23.63 15.05 35.32
N PRO A 37 -23.06 14.88 36.53
CA PRO A 37 -22.73 13.58 37.10
C PRO A 37 -23.94 12.71 37.47
N ASP A 38 -25.06 13.32 37.88
CA ASP A 38 -26.25 12.58 38.31
C ASP A 38 -26.93 11.93 37.10
N THR A 39 -27.02 12.66 35.98
CA THR A 39 -27.47 12.10 34.70
C THR A 39 -26.54 10.99 34.20
N LEU A 40 -25.23 11.06 34.45
CA LEU A 40 -24.28 10.01 34.06
C LEU A 40 -24.53 8.70 34.84
N ASP A 41 -24.82 8.78 36.14
CA ASP A 41 -25.17 7.62 36.95
C ASP A 41 -26.47 6.96 36.46
N GLU A 42 -27.47 7.76 36.10
CA GLU A 42 -28.73 7.27 35.53
C GLU A 42 -28.49 6.53 34.21
N VAL A 43 -27.66 7.09 33.32
CA VAL A 43 -27.34 6.44 32.04
C VAL A 43 -26.51 5.18 32.25
N TYR A 44 -25.57 5.16 33.19
CA TYR A 44 -24.81 3.95 33.54
C TYR A 44 -25.75 2.82 33.99
N SER A 45 -26.66 3.14 34.92
CA SER A 45 -27.66 2.21 35.43
C SER A 45 -28.58 1.67 34.33
N ALA A 46 -29.02 2.55 33.42
CA ALA A 46 -29.85 2.18 32.28
C ALA A 46 -29.11 1.26 31.30
N LEU A 47 -27.85 1.57 30.96
CA LEU A 47 -27.01 0.75 30.09
C LEU A 47 -26.77 -0.64 30.68
N HIS A 48 -26.40 -0.70 31.95
CA HIS A 48 -26.18 -1.97 32.65
C HIS A 48 -27.45 -2.82 32.70
N THR A 49 -28.62 -2.20 32.92
CA THR A 49 -29.92 -2.90 32.91
C THR A 49 -30.26 -3.45 31.52
N LEU A 50 -30.05 -2.64 30.47
CA LEU A 50 -30.34 -3.02 29.09
C LEU A 50 -29.42 -4.14 28.60
N LEU A 51 -28.11 -4.05 28.89
CA LEU A 51 -27.14 -5.10 28.58
C LEU A 51 -27.46 -6.41 29.31
N ARG A 52 -27.84 -6.33 30.59
CA ARG A 52 -28.23 -7.50 31.38
C ARG A 52 -29.47 -8.20 30.83
N ALA A 53 -30.42 -7.45 30.27
CA ALA A 53 -31.60 -8.03 29.62
C ALA A 53 -31.24 -8.66 28.27
N ALA A 54 -30.47 -7.96 27.43
CA ALA A 54 -30.14 -8.40 26.09
C ALA A 54 -29.18 -9.62 26.06
N LEU A 55 -28.12 -9.60 26.87
CA LEU A 55 -27.06 -10.62 26.86
C LEU A 55 -27.43 -11.91 27.64
N LYS A 56 -28.57 -11.94 28.35
CA LYS A 56 -29.11 -13.14 29.00
C LYS A 56 -30.00 -13.98 28.08
N LEU A 57 -30.44 -13.42 26.95
CA LEU A 57 -31.29 -14.13 25.99
C LEU A 57 -30.41 -14.98 25.05
N PRO A 58 -30.85 -16.20 24.65
CA PRO A 58 -30.18 -16.95 23.62
C PRO A 58 -30.14 -16.15 22.31
N SER A 59 -29.02 -16.20 21.59
CA SER A 59 -28.83 -15.49 20.30
C SER A 59 -29.80 -15.93 19.20
N SER A 60 -30.49 -17.06 19.36
CA SER A 60 -31.56 -17.52 18.48
C SER A 60 -32.90 -16.82 18.71
N VAL A 61 -33.08 -16.17 19.87
CA VAL A 61 -34.33 -15.51 20.30
C VAL A 61 -34.27 -14.00 20.05
N LEU A 62 -33.13 -13.38 20.37
CA LEU A 62 -32.92 -11.96 20.12
C LEU A 62 -32.41 -11.79 18.67
N LYS A 63 -33.16 -11.08 17.83
CA LYS A 63 -32.75 -10.76 16.45
C LYS A 63 -32.26 -9.32 16.36
N GLN A 64 -31.25 -9.08 15.54
CA GLN A 64 -30.59 -7.77 15.41
C GLN A 64 -31.56 -6.66 14.97
N GLU A 65 -32.45 -6.95 14.02
CA GLU A 65 -33.44 -5.99 13.52
C GLU A 65 -34.47 -5.64 14.60
N ALA A 66 -35.01 -6.64 15.31
CA ALA A 66 -35.96 -6.42 16.39
C ALA A 66 -35.33 -5.63 17.56
N PHE A 67 -34.07 -5.92 17.89
CA PHE A 67 -33.36 -5.16 18.92
C PHE A 67 -33.14 -3.70 18.52
N ARG A 68 -32.88 -3.41 17.24
CA ARG A 68 -32.80 -2.03 16.74
C ARG A 68 -34.14 -1.30 16.87
N GLU A 69 -35.24 -1.95 16.49
CA GLU A 69 -36.59 -1.40 16.66
C GLU A 69 -36.91 -1.11 18.13
N ASP A 70 -36.48 -1.96 19.06
CA ASP A 70 -36.63 -1.73 20.50
C ASP A 70 -35.82 -0.52 20.99
N LEU A 71 -34.58 -0.33 20.51
CA LEU A 71 -33.77 0.86 20.85
C LEU A 71 -34.37 2.14 20.28
N ASP A 72 -34.94 2.09 19.07
CA ASP A 72 -35.66 3.21 18.45
C ASP A 72 -36.94 3.53 19.23
N ALA A 73 -37.67 2.52 19.71
CA ALA A 73 -38.85 2.69 20.56
C ALA A 73 -38.50 3.32 21.92
N LEU A 74 -37.32 3.00 22.46
CA LEU A 74 -36.73 3.63 23.64
C LEU A 74 -36.17 5.03 23.36
N ARG A 75 -36.22 5.49 22.10
CA ARG A 75 -35.71 6.78 21.63
C ARG A 75 -34.21 6.95 21.91
N ILE A 76 -33.45 5.86 21.84
CA ILE A 76 -32.00 5.94 21.93
C ILE A 76 -31.48 6.57 20.64
N PRO A 77 -30.66 7.64 20.71
CA PRO A 77 -30.11 8.25 19.51
C PRO A 77 -29.33 7.24 18.64
N PRO A 78 -29.46 7.27 17.29
CA PRO A 78 -28.86 6.28 16.39
C PRO A 78 -27.34 6.14 16.57
N GLU A 79 -26.66 7.24 16.87
CA GLU A 79 -25.22 7.29 17.11
C GLU A 79 -24.75 6.49 18.34
N PHE A 80 -25.67 6.18 19.26
CA PHE A 80 -25.45 5.38 20.48
C PHE A 80 -26.04 3.97 20.38
N ALA A 81 -27.13 3.81 19.62
CA ALA A 81 -27.78 2.53 19.37
C ALA A 81 -26.85 1.57 18.61
N GLY A 82 -26.06 2.08 17.65
CA GLY A 82 -25.07 1.28 16.92
C GLY A 82 -24.02 0.62 17.83
N ASP A 83 -23.51 1.36 18.81
CA ASP A 83 -22.53 0.84 19.77
C ASP A 83 -23.14 -0.28 20.64
N LEU A 84 -24.42 -0.17 21.03
CA LEU A 84 -25.14 -1.19 21.80
C LEU A 84 -25.44 -2.47 21.01
N VAL A 85 -25.90 -2.33 19.76
CA VAL A 85 -26.15 -3.47 18.85
C VAL A 85 -24.88 -4.27 18.64
N SER A 86 -23.74 -3.59 18.47
CA SER A 86 -22.45 -4.25 18.27
C SER A 86 -21.98 -5.06 19.49
N VAL A 87 -22.27 -4.58 20.70
CA VAL A 87 -21.96 -5.29 21.95
C VAL A 87 -22.81 -6.56 22.09
N VAL A 88 -24.10 -6.49 21.76
CA VAL A 88 -25.07 -7.58 21.99
C VAL A 88 -24.91 -8.73 20.98
N PHE A 89 -24.63 -8.43 19.71
CA PHE A 89 -24.62 -9.44 18.62
C PHE A 89 -23.24 -9.94 18.21
N GLY A 90 -22.19 -9.51 18.91
CA GLY A 90 -20.84 -10.02 18.71
C GLY A 90 -20.02 -9.20 17.73
N SER A 91 -19.20 -8.31 18.28
CA SER A 91 -17.88 -7.91 17.79
C SER A 91 -17.02 -7.86 19.05
N SER A 92 -16.35 -8.97 19.40
CA SER A 92 -15.75 -9.17 20.73
C SER A 92 -14.54 -8.29 21.05
N ASP A 93 -14.40 -7.16 20.38
CA ASP A 93 -13.33 -6.20 20.61
C ASP A 93 -13.88 -4.78 20.41
N LEU A 94 -14.16 -4.09 21.51
CA LEU A 94 -14.66 -2.71 21.47
C LEU A 94 -13.65 -1.75 20.82
N SER A 95 -12.40 -2.17 20.62
CA SER A 95 -11.38 -1.43 19.86
C SER A 95 -11.60 -1.48 18.35
N ARG A 96 -12.26 -2.52 17.82
CA ARG A 96 -12.61 -2.67 16.40
C ARG A 96 -13.93 -1.99 16.02
N VAL A 97 -14.86 -1.89 16.97
CA VAL A 97 -16.14 -1.13 16.81
C VAL A 97 -15.88 0.38 16.75
N LEU A 98 -14.70 0.82 17.20
CA LEU A 98 -14.21 2.20 17.09
C LEU A 98 -13.64 2.53 15.70
N GLU A 99 -13.76 1.65 14.70
CA GLU A 99 -13.63 2.09 13.32
C GLU A 99 -14.59 3.27 13.12
N PRO A 100 -14.07 4.47 12.83
CA PRO A 100 -14.94 5.59 12.63
C PRO A 100 -15.70 5.28 11.34
N ALA A 101 -17.02 5.38 11.40
CA ALA A 101 -17.83 5.59 10.22
C ALA A 101 -17.33 6.89 9.56
N ILE A 102 -16.28 6.76 8.75
CA ILE A 102 -15.78 7.77 7.83
C ILE A 102 -15.86 7.07 6.48
N GLN A 103 -17.10 6.87 6.04
CA GLN A 103 -17.39 7.40 4.73
C GLN A 103 -17.49 8.91 4.93
N MET A 104 -16.42 9.64 4.63
CA MET A 104 -16.68 10.81 3.81
C MET A 104 -17.14 10.19 2.50
N GLU A 105 -18.46 10.03 2.35
CA GLU A 105 -19.04 9.98 1.02
C GLU A 105 -18.70 11.33 0.39
N MET A 106 -17.51 11.45 -0.18
CA MET A 106 -17.40 12.05 -1.50
C MET A 106 -17.92 11.01 -2.51
N GLU A 107 -19.10 10.45 -2.26
CA GLU A 107 -19.89 9.87 -3.32
C GLU A 107 -20.33 11.07 -4.15
N THR A 108 -19.53 11.33 -5.17
CA THR A 108 -19.95 12.10 -6.33
C THR A 108 -20.87 11.15 -7.12
N SER A 109 -22.01 10.81 -6.50
CA SER A 109 -23.04 9.91 -7.03
C SER A 109 -23.81 10.54 -8.21
N ASP A 110 -23.36 11.70 -8.67
CA ASP A 110 -23.88 12.45 -9.80
C ASP A 110 -23.21 12.07 -11.14
N GLY A 111 -22.05 11.39 -11.12
CA GLY A 111 -21.27 11.12 -12.31
C GLY A 111 -20.64 12.39 -12.92
N GLU A 112 -20.54 13.47 -12.15
CA GLU A 112 -19.88 14.71 -12.55
C GLU A 112 -18.38 14.69 -12.19
N VAL A 113 -17.59 15.43 -12.96
CA VAL A 113 -16.15 15.56 -12.76
C VAL A 113 -15.88 16.66 -11.76
N HIS A 114 -15.21 16.33 -10.65
CA HIS A 114 -14.86 17.29 -9.62
C HIS A 114 -13.39 17.70 -9.69
N THR A 115 -13.15 18.98 -9.41
CA THR A 115 -11.83 19.60 -9.29
C THR A 115 -11.50 19.80 -7.82
N PHE A 116 -10.41 19.21 -7.37
CA PHE A 116 -9.88 19.36 -6.02
C PHE A 116 -8.66 20.27 -6.01
N GLU A 117 -8.57 21.12 -5.00
CA GLU A 117 -7.38 21.89 -4.68
C GLU A 117 -6.95 21.57 -3.24
N PHE A 118 -5.74 21.04 -3.10
CA PHE A 118 -5.09 20.76 -1.83
C PHE A 118 -4.16 21.91 -1.51
N LYS A 119 -4.54 22.72 -0.52
CA LYS A 119 -3.85 23.92 -0.10
C LYS A 119 -2.96 23.66 1.11
N ASN A 120 -2.01 24.59 1.33
CA ASN A 120 -1.19 24.63 2.54
C ASN A 120 -0.46 23.29 2.75
N CYS A 121 0.18 22.81 1.69
CA CYS A 121 0.99 21.61 1.67
C CYS A 121 2.38 21.90 1.10
N THR A 122 3.29 20.97 1.34
CA THR A 122 4.57 20.89 0.64
C THR A 122 4.52 19.68 -0.29
N ILE A 123 4.72 19.85 -1.59
CA ILE A 123 4.65 18.77 -2.57
C ILE A 123 6.05 18.32 -2.99
N LEU A 124 6.22 17.02 -3.23
CA LEU A 124 7.42 16.47 -3.86
C LEU A 124 7.30 16.57 -5.39
N ARG A 125 8.03 17.50 -6.00
CA ARG A 125 8.08 17.72 -7.45
C ARG A 125 9.47 18.16 -7.86
N ASN A 126 9.93 17.76 -9.05
CA ASN A 126 11.26 18.14 -9.57
C ASN A 126 12.42 17.82 -8.61
N HIS A 127 12.36 16.69 -7.91
CA HIS A 127 13.37 16.26 -6.93
C HIS A 127 13.51 17.19 -5.70
N GLU A 128 12.48 17.99 -5.40
CA GLU A 128 12.47 18.93 -4.28
C GLU A 128 11.12 18.93 -3.56
N LEU A 129 11.16 19.26 -2.27
CA LEU A 129 9.97 19.57 -1.49
C LEU A 129 9.67 21.06 -1.59
N ILE A 130 8.61 21.41 -2.31
CA ILE A 130 8.23 22.80 -2.61
C ILE A 130 6.86 23.14 -2.03
N VAL A 131 6.68 24.36 -1.54
CA VAL A 131 5.39 24.84 -1.06
C VAL A 131 4.56 25.26 -2.26
N GLU A 132 3.58 24.44 -2.62
CA GLU A 132 2.70 24.62 -3.78
C GLU A 132 1.39 23.88 -3.52
N ASP A 133 0.27 24.44 -4.00
CA ASP A 133 -1.03 23.77 -3.92
C ASP A 133 -1.12 22.66 -4.98
N LEU A 134 -1.64 21.48 -4.63
CA LEU A 134 -1.86 20.39 -5.60
C LEU A 134 -3.28 20.47 -6.17
N TRP A 135 -3.40 20.43 -7.50
CA TRP A 135 -4.68 20.43 -8.18
C TRP A 135 -4.96 19.10 -8.87
N VAL A 136 -6.17 18.58 -8.68
CA VAL A 136 -6.62 17.30 -9.25
C VAL A 136 -7.94 17.51 -9.97
N ARG A 137 -8.07 16.98 -11.18
CA ARG A 137 -9.31 16.98 -11.97
C ARG A 137 -9.30 15.75 -12.88
N ASN A 138 -10.43 15.07 -13.05
CA ASN A 138 -10.51 13.87 -13.92
C ASN A 138 -9.45 12.81 -13.58
N ASN A 139 -9.23 12.56 -12.28
CA ASN A 139 -8.29 11.54 -11.79
C ASN A 139 -6.81 11.82 -12.12
N VAL A 140 -6.49 13.01 -12.63
CA VAL A 140 -5.12 13.42 -12.98
C VAL A 140 -4.73 14.71 -12.28
N ILE A 141 -3.43 14.90 -12.10
CA ILE A 141 -2.85 16.13 -11.57
C ILE A 141 -2.85 17.17 -12.68
N VAL A 142 -3.36 18.37 -12.42
CA VAL A 142 -3.56 19.42 -13.44
C VAL A 142 -2.82 20.70 -13.11
N ASN A 143 -2.42 21.45 -14.14
CA ASN A 143 -1.88 22.79 -13.96
C ASN A 143 -3.03 23.75 -13.63
N PRO A 144 -3.00 24.47 -12.49
CA PRO A 144 -4.04 25.42 -12.14
C PRO A 144 -4.05 26.69 -13.02
N GLU A 145 -2.94 27.04 -13.68
CA GLU A 145 -2.83 28.30 -14.44
C GLU A 145 -3.87 28.40 -15.57
N PRO A 146 -4.01 27.43 -16.50
CA PRO A 146 -5.07 27.46 -17.51
C PRO A 146 -6.48 27.46 -16.90
N ILE A 147 -6.68 26.72 -15.80
CA ILE A 147 -7.98 26.61 -15.13
C ILE A 147 -8.41 27.98 -14.57
N PHE A 148 -7.48 28.69 -13.96
CA PHE A 148 -7.75 29.98 -13.34
C PHE A 148 -7.85 31.12 -14.36
N PHE A 149 -6.96 31.18 -15.35
CA PHE A 149 -6.90 32.30 -16.29
C PHE A 149 -7.82 32.14 -17.51
N ASP A 150 -7.89 30.93 -18.07
CA ASP A 150 -8.65 30.68 -19.29
C ASP A 150 -10.09 30.30 -18.97
N GLU A 151 -10.29 29.34 -18.05
CA GLU A 151 -11.62 28.84 -17.69
C GLU A 151 -12.30 29.73 -16.63
N ARG A 152 -11.53 30.45 -15.81
CA ARG A 152 -12.00 31.27 -14.68
C ARG A 152 -12.83 30.48 -13.67
N VAL A 153 -12.44 29.23 -13.45
CA VAL A 153 -13.11 28.30 -12.55
C VAL A 153 -12.29 28.13 -11.28
N THR A 154 -12.93 28.23 -10.11
CA THR A 154 -12.34 27.81 -8.83
C THR A 154 -12.53 26.31 -8.65
N ALA A 155 -11.67 25.66 -7.86
CA ALA A 155 -11.87 24.27 -7.48
C ALA A 155 -13.27 24.04 -6.89
N ASP A 156 -13.81 22.86 -7.18
CA ASP A 156 -15.11 22.43 -6.67
C ASP A 156 -15.03 22.17 -5.16
N ILE A 157 -13.89 21.63 -4.72
CA ILE A 157 -13.56 21.36 -3.33
C ILE A 157 -12.13 21.86 -3.04
N GLN A 158 -11.96 22.63 -1.97
CA GLN A 158 -10.67 23.08 -1.45
C GLN A 158 -10.40 22.46 -0.08
N LEU A 159 -9.23 21.85 0.08
CA LEU A 159 -8.82 21.11 1.27
C LEU A 159 -7.57 21.76 1.87
N ASP A 160 -7.59 22.09 3.16
CA ASP A 160 -6.40 22.48 3.92
C ASP A 160 -5.65 21.21 4.36
N CYS A 161 -4.39 21.13 3.94
CA CYS A 161 -3.49 20.04 4.32
C CYS A 161 -2.74 20.29 5.62
N ASN A 162 -2.97 21.41 6.29
CA ASN A 162 -2.39 21.74 7.60
C ASN A 162 -0.85 21.66 7.64
N GLY A 163 -0.20 22.06 6.54
CA GLY A 163 1.25 22.00 6.38
C GLY A 163 1.82 20.61 6.07
N ALA A 164 0.97 19.63 5.74
CA ALA A 164 1.40 18.28 5.42
C ALA A 164 2.27 18.20 4.16
N ILE A 165 3.03 17.12 4.05
CA ILE A 165 3.81 16.77 2.85
C ILE A 165 2.90 15.93 1.94
N ILE A 166 2.88 16.23 0.64
CA ILE A 166 2.26 15.37 -0.36
C ILE A 166 3.35 14.81 -1.27
N ALA A 167 3.39 13.49 -1.40
CA ALA A 167 4.33 12.78 -2.26
C ALA A 167 3.58 11.84 -3.22
N PRO A 168 4.18 11.42 -4.35
CA PRO A 168 3.59 10.39 -5.19
C PRO A 168 3.30 9.12 -4.39
N GLY A 169 2.22 8.43 -4.74
CA GLY A 169 1.85 7.16 -4.10
C GLY A 169 2.95 6.12 -4.28
N TYR A 170 3.18 5.32 -3.24
CA TYR A 170 4.28 4.34 -3.26
C TYR A 170 3.95 3.16 -4.18
N ILE A 171 5.00 2.62 -4.81
CA ILE A 171 4.91 1.52 -5.77
C ILE A 171 5.78 0.36 -5.27
N ASP A 172 5.15 -0.74 -4.86
CA ASP A 172 5.87 -1.92 -4.39
C ASP A 172 6.11 -2.93 -5.52
N LEU A 173 7.35 -3.06 -5.98
CA LEU A 173 7.71 -3.94 -7.09
C LEU A 173 7.86 -5.42 -6.70
N GLN A 174 7.91 -5.73 -5.40
CA GLN A 174 8.10 -7.10 -4.94
C GLN A 174 7.34 -7.36 -3.64
N ILE A 175 6.13 -7.90 -3.79
CA ILE A 175 5.26 -8.33 -2.70
C ILE A 175 4.66 -9.70 -2.99
N ASN A 176 5.06 -10.71 -2.23
CA ASN A 176 4.59 -12.11 -2.39
C ASN A 176 3.17 -12.33 -1.85
N GLY A 177 2.70 -11.43 -0.99
CA GLY A 177 1.44 -11.54 -0.29
C GLY A 177 1.38 -10.63 0.93
N GLY A 178 0.37 -10.85 1.79
CA GLY A 178 0.11 -10.03 2.97
C GLY A 178 -1.27 -10.33 3.54
N MET A 179 -1.59 -9.89 4.75
CA MET A 179 -2.92 -10.10 5.35
C MET A 179 -3.38 -11.58 5.34
N GLY A 180 -2.44 -12.51 5.59
CA GLY A 180 -2.68 -13.96 5.57
C GLY A 180 -2.86 -14.58 4.18
N VAL A 181 -2.53 -13.83 3.12
CA VAL A 181 -2.56 -14.28 1.72
C VAL A 181 -1.15 -14.47 1.21
N ASP A 182 -0.95 -15.52 0.42
CA ASP A 182 0.23 -15.78 -0.40
C ASP A 182 -0.25 -15.96 -1.84
N PHE A 183 0.25 -15.14 -2.77
CA PHE A 183 -0.23 -15.13 -4.16
C PHE A 183 0.10 -16.43 -4.91
N SER A 184 1.21 -17.08 -4.59
CA SER A 184 1.59 -18.36 -5.19
C SER A 184 0.72 -19.53 -4.69
N HIS A 185 0.07 -19.38 -3.53
CA HIS A 185 -0.84 -20.38 -2.97
C HIS A 185 -2.33 -20.05 -3.18
N SER A 186 -2.67 -18.82 -3.53
CA SER A 186 -4.07 -18.34 -3.66
C SER A 186 -4.54 -18.22 -5.11
N VAL A 187 -3.97 -19.00 -6.04
CA VAL A 187 -4.17 -18.80 -7.49
C VAL A 187 -5.61 -18.90 -7.97
N ASP A 188 -6.44 -19.70 -7.29
CA ASP A 188 -7.86 -19.87 -7.61
C ASP A 188 -8.73 -18.69 -7.18
N THR A 189 -8.24 -17.90 -6.23
CA THR A 189 -8.86 -16.66 -5.75
C THR A 189 -7.89 -15.49 -5.88
N ILE A 190 -7.06 -15.48 -6.95
CA ILE A 190 -5.94 -14.53 -7.08
C ILE A 190 -6.43 -13.09 -7.11
N VAL A 191 -7.62 -12.84 -7.68
CA VAL A 191 -8.22 -11.50 -7.76
C VAL A 191 -8.60 -11.01 -6.36
N GLU A 192 -9.29 -11.84 -5.57
CA GLU A 192 -9.69 -11.52 -4.20
C GLU A 192 -8.48 -11.40 -3.27
N ALA A 193 -7.50 -12.29 -3.45
CA ALA A 193 -6.22 -12.28 -2.75
C ALA A 193 -5.50 -10.95 -2.97
N VAL A 194 -5.37 -10.54 -4.24
CA VAL A 194 -4.79 -9.27 -4.65
C VAL A 194 -5.55 -8.09 -4.07
N GLN A 195 -6.88 -8.05 -4.17
CA GLN A 195 -7.71 -6.98 -3.61
C GLN A 195 -7.53 -6.85 -2.09
N LYS A 196 -7.47 -7.99 -1.38
CA LYS A 196 -7.28 -8.01 0.07
C LYS A 196 -5.93 -7.44 0.47
N VAL A 197 -4.85 -7.87 -0.19
CA VAL A 197 -3.51 -7.34 0.08
C VAL A 197 -3.43 -5.86 -0.25
N ALA A 198 -3.99 -5.46 -1.38
CA ALA A 198 -3.98 -4.08 -1.83
C ALA A 198 -4.66 -3.12 -0.84
N LYS A 199 -5.86 -3.48 -0.36
CA LYS A 199 -6.53 -2.73 0.72
C LYS A 199 -5.69 -2.69 1.99
N GLY A 200 -5.00 -3.79 2.29
CA GLY A 200 -4.13 -3.92 3.45
C GLY A 200 -2.87 -3.05 3.40
N VAL A 201 -2.40 -2.66 2.20
CA VAL A 201 -1.18 -1.83 2.05
C VAL A 201 -1.46 -0.33 1.98
N LEU A 202 -2.72 0.09 1.76
CA LEU A 202 -3.11 1.51 1.74
C LEU A 202 -2.67 2.31 2.99
N PRO A 203 -2.75 1.77 4.23
CA PRO A 203 -2.26 2.46 5.43
C PRO A 203 -0.76 2.80 5.42
N PHE A 204 -0.01 2.17 4.53
CA PHE A 204 1.43 2.37 4.38
C PHE A 204 1.77 3.25 3.17
N GLY A 205 0.78 3.85 2.50
CA GLY A 205 0.98 4.77 1.38
C GLY A 205 1.17 4.10 0.02
N VAL A 206 1.07 2.76 -0.05
CA VAL A 206 1.20 2.00 -1.30
C VAL A 206 -0.08 2.14 -2.13
N THR A 207 0.05 2.76 -3.30
CA THR A 207 -1.05 2.96 -4.26
C THR A 207 -0.99 1.96 -5.41
N SER A 208 0.19 1.41 -5.69
CA SER A 208 0.44 0.46 -6.78
C SER A 208 1.35 -0.67 -6.31
N MET A 209 1.16 -1.88 -6.83
CA MET A 209 2.03 -3.01 -6.48
C MET A 209 2.15 -4.04 -7.60
N CYS A 210 3.23 -4.81 -7.57
CA CYS A 210 3.43 -5.97 -8.40
C CYS A 210 3.27 -7.27 -7.58
N PRO A 211 2.09 -7.93 -7.63
CA PRO A 211 1.92 -9.24 -7.02
C PRO A 211 2.99 -10.20 -7.54
N THR A 212 3.76 -10.74 -6.61
CA THR A 212 4.93 -11.54 -6.94
C THR A 212 4.60 -13.02 -6.82
N ILE A 213 4.81 -13.75 -7.91
CA ILE A 213 4.65 -15.20 -7.98
C ILE A 213 6.03 -15.83 -7.97
N VAL A 214 6.43 -16.35 -6.81
CA VAL A 214 7.67 -17.11 -6.65
C VAL A 214 7.62 -18.45 -7.40
N THR A 215 8.79 -19.09 -7.59
CA THR A 215 8.97 -20.42 -8.20
C THR A 215 7.82 -21.39 -7.93
N SER A 216 7.00 -21.60 -8.96
CA SER A 216 5.76 -22.37 -8.90
C SER A 216 5.59 -23.27 -10.15
N THR A 217 4.51 -24.04 -10.20
CA THR A 217 4.20 -24.89 -11.36
C THR A 217 3.72 -24.05 -12.55
N PRO A 218 3.81 -24.57 -13.79
CA PRO A 218 3.24 -23.89 -14.96
C PRO A 218 1.75 -23.54 -14.82
N ASP A 219 0.95 -24.37 -14.13
CA ASP A 219 -0.47 -24.10 -13.88
C ASP A 219 -0.67 -22.84 -13.02
N VAL A 220 0.13 -22.67 -11.96
CA VAL A 220 0.11 -21.47 -11.11
C VAL A 220 0.44 -20.23 -11.94
N TYR A 221 1.53 -20.24 -12.70
CA TYR A 221 1.92 -19.10 -13.53
C TYR A 221 0.86 -18.71 -14.55
N ARG A 222 0.29 -19.69 -15.25
CA ARG A 222 -0.76 -19.46 -16.26
C ARG A 222 -2.02 -18.87 -15.62
N LYS A 223 -2.44 -19.41 -14.47
CA LYS A 223 -3.62 -18.89 -13.75
C LYS A 223 -3.40 -17.47 -13.24
N SER A 224 -2.24 -17.18 -12.66
CA SER A 224 -1.92 -15.86 -12.13
C SER A 224 -1.83 -14.79 -13.22
N THR A 225 -1.22 -15.10 -14.36
CA THR A 225 -1.10 -14.14 -15.48
C THR A 225 -2.42 -13.92 -16.22
N LEU A 226 -3.21 -14.97 -16.47
CA LEU A 226 -4.48 -14.83 -17.19
C LEU A 226 -5.58 -14.15 -16.38
N ARG A 227 -5.65 -14.40 -15.07
CA ARG A 227 -6.73 -13.87 -14.21
C ARG A 227 -6.55 -12.41 -13.82
N VAL A 228 -5.31 -11.92 -13.84
CA VAL A 228 -4.99 -10.50 -13.58
C VAL A 228 -5.32 -9.60 -14.78
N ASN A 229 -5.48 -10.17 -16.00
CA ASN A 229 -5.78 -9.43 -17.24
C ASN A 229 -7.21 -8.84 -17.32
N LYS A 230 -8.15 -9.24 -16.45
CA LYS A 230 -9.51 -8.67 -16.52
C LYS A 230 -9.50 -7.18 -16.14
N GLN A 231 -10.03 -6.34 -17.05
CA GLN A 231 -10.25 -4.88 -16.97
C GLN A 231 -10.68 -4.30 -15.60
N HIS A 232 -11.12 -5.13 -14.64
CA HIS A 232 -11.57 -4.72 -13.31
C HIS A 232 -10.44 -4.45 -12.29
N LEU A 233 -9.22 -4.97 -12.48
CA LEU A 233 -8.12 -4.75 -11.52
C LEU A 233 -7.35 -3.44 -11.75
N ILE A 234 -7.33 -2.95 -12.99
CA ILE A 234 -6.70 -1.66 -13.35
C ILE A 234 -7.42 -0.47 -12.69
N ALA A 235 -8.72 -0.59 -12.45
CA ALA A 235 -9.57 0.49 -11.96
C ALA A 235 -9.48 0.75 -10.45
N MET A 236 -9.10 -0.24 -9.62
CA MET A 236 -9.13 -0.07 -8.15
C MET A 236 -7.80 0.35 -7.53
N LEU A 237 -6.65 0.17 -8.20
CA LEU A 237 -5.32 0.20 -7.56
C LEU A 237 -4.17 0.67 -8.46
N GLY A 238 -4.45 1.38 -9.55
CA GLY A 238 -3.40 1.95 -10.41
C GLY A 238 -2.32 0.95 -10.84
N ILE A 239 -2.59 0.16 -11.89
CA ILE A 239 -1.68 -0.84 -12.53
C ILE A 239 -1.28 -2.01 -11.61
N MET A 240 -1.81 -3.18 -11.95
CA MET A 240 -1.48 -4.47 -11.33
C MET A 240 -0.83 -5.36 -12.38
N CYS A 241 0.49 -5.25 -12.51
CA CYS A 241 1.28 -6.16 -13.32
C CYS A 241 1.92 -7.20 -12.41
N VAL A 242 2.09 -8.42 -12.91
CA VAL A 242 2.66 -9.53 -12.16
C VAL A 242 4.19 -9.46 -12.22
N HIS A 243 4.83 -9.69 -11.08
CA HIS A 243 6.26 -10.00 -11.01
C HIS A 243 6.42 -11.52 -10.90
N LEU A 244 7.12 -12.13 -11.86
CA LEU A 244 7.45 -13.55 -11.83
C LEU A 244 8.85 -13.74 -11.27
N GLU A 245 8.95 -14.24 -10.04
CA GLU A 245 10.23 -14.49 -9.37
C GLU A 245 10.64 -15.96 -9.50
N GLY A 246 11.40 -16.27 -10.56
CA GLY A 246 11.66 -17.64 -10.99
C GLY A 246 10.59 -18.20 -11.95
N PRO A 247 10.68 -19.47 -12.35
CA PRO A 247 11.48 -20.53 -11.73
C PRO A 247 12.89 -20.68 -12.33
N PHE A 248 13.30 -19.79 -13.23
CA PHE A 248 14.60 -19.80 -13.91
C PHE A 248 15.69 -19.14 -13.06
N ILE A 249 15.98 -19.76 -11.92
CA ILE A 249 16.91 -19.25 -10.90
C ILE A 249 17.97 -20.32 -10.54
N SER A 250 19.08 -19.93 -9.90
CA SER A 250 20.07 -20.90 -9.44
C SER A 250 19.52 -21.78 -8.33
N LYS A 251 19.73 -23.10 -8.45
CA LYS A 251 19.38 -24.10 -7.44
C LYS A 251 20.15 -23.90 -6.14
N HIS A 252 21.38 -23.38 -6.20
CA HIS A 252 22.21 -23.12 -5.03
C HIS A 252 21.83 -21.81 -4.33
N LYS A 253 21.11 -20.94 -5.02
CA LYS A 253 20.59 -19.67 -4.52
C LYS A 253 19.06 -19.65 -4.43
N LYS A 254 18.47 -20.82 -4.23
CA LYS A 254 17.01 -20.98 -4.16
C LYS A 254 16.32 -20.18 -3.06
N GLY A 255 16.99 -19.85 -1.95
CA GLY A 255 16.32 -19.28 -0.78
C GLY A 255 15.08 -20.09 -0.35
N ALA A 256 13.94 -19.41 -0.26
CA ALA A 256 12.63 -19.98 0.06
C ALA A 256 11.94 -20.71 -1.12
N HIS A 257 12.50 -20.65 -2.33
CA HIS A 257 11.92 -21.27 -3.52
C HIS A 257 11.98 -22.81 -3.44
N LYS A 258 10.92 -23.46 -3.95
CA LYS A 258 10.79 -24.92 -3.98
C LYS A 258 11.78 -25.52 -4.98
N ALA A 259 12.83 -26.17 -4.48
CA ALA A 259 13.96 -26.65 -5.28
C ALA A 259 13.54 -27.55 -6.45
N GLN A 260 12.55 -28.41 -6.23
CA GLN A 260 12.02 -29.34 -7.22
C GLN A 260 11.25 -28.68 -8.37
N LEU A 261 10.87 -27.41 -8.22
CA LEU A 261 10.14 -26.65 -9.25
C LEU A 261 11.07 -25.73 -10.06
N ILE A 262 12.32 -25.54 -9.62
CA ILE A 262 13.32 -24.74 -10.33
C ILE A 262 13.61 -25.38 -11.70
N GLN A 263 13.53 -24.56 -12.75
CA GLN A 263 13.72 -24.97 -14.15
C GLN A 263 15.00 -24.34 -14.73
N ASP A 264 15.53 -24.95 -15.78
CA ASP A 264 16.58 -24.35 -16.61
C ASP A 264 16.01 -23.67 -17.87
N LEU A 265 16.88 -22.98 -18.61
CA LEU A 265 16.56 -22.34 -19.89
C LEU A 265 17.18 -23.08 -21.08
N SER A 266 17.29 -24.40 -21.03
CA SER A 266 17.93 -25.21 -22.09
C SER A 266 17.30 -25.03 -23.48
N GLY A 267 15.99 -24.80 -23.57
CA GLY A 267 15.27 -24.46 -24.81
C GLY A 267 15.15 -22.95 -25.06
N GLY A 268 15.90 -22.12 -24.33
CA GLY A 268 15.86 -20.67 -24.42
C GLY A 268 14.47 -20.09 -24.13
N PHE A 269 14.05 -19.12 -24.95
CA PHE A 269 12.79 -18.41 -24.76
C PHE A 269 11.55 -19.31 -24.87
N GLU A 270 11.64 -20.42 -25.62
CA GLU A 270 10.53 -21.39 -25.73
C GLU A 270 10.27 -22.12 -24.41
N SER A 271 11.33 -22.51 -23.69
CA SER A 271 11.20 -23.08 -22.33
C SER A 271 10.53 -22.10 -21.37
N LEU A 272 10.90 -20.82 -21.46
CA LEU A 272 10.27 -19.75 -20.68
C LEU A 272 8.77 -19.65 -20.96
N MET A 273 8.39 -19.56 -22.23
CA MET A 273 6.98 -19.47 -22.62
C MET A 273 6.20 -20.74 -22.32
N HIS A 274 6.83 -21.92 -22.36
CA HIS A 274 6.18 -23.17 -21.97
C HIS A 274 5.75 -23.14 -20.50
N VAL A 275 6.60 -22.60 -19.62
CA VAL A 275 6.31 -22.47 -18.19
C VAL A 275 5.30 -21.36 -17.91
N TYR A 276 5.56 -20.13 -18.36
CA TYR A 276 4.70 -18.99 -18.02
C TYR A 276 3.39 -18.94 -18.82
N GLY A 277 3.38 -19.43 -20.05
CA GLY A 277 2.23 -19.41 -20.96
C GLY A 277 2.02 -18.06 -21.64
N SER A 278 1.78 -17.00 -20.87
CA SER A 278 1.65 -15.62 -21.38
C SER A 278 2.47 -14.64 -20.55
N LEU A 279 2.85 -13.52 -21.18
CA LEU A 279 3.55 -12.39 -20.57
C LEU A 279 2.71 -11.10 -20.59
N ASP A 280 1.46 -11.15 -21.06
CA ASP A 280 0.66 -9.93 -21.33
C ASP A 280 0.41 -9.07 -20.07
N SER A 281 0.37 -9.71 -18.91
CA SER A 281 0.18 -9.05 -17.61
C SER A 281 1.47 -8.99 -16.78
N VAL A 282 2.63 -9.34 -17.35
CA VAL A 282 3.89 -9.48 -16.62
C VAL A 282 4.72 -8.21 -16.81
N ALA A 283 5.05 -7.56 -15.69
CA ALA A 283 5.95 -6.40 -15.70
C ALA A 283 7.40 -6.80 -15.48
N ILE A 284 7.64 -7.73 -14.55
CA ILE A 284 8.99 -8.08 -14.11
C ILE A 284 9.17 -9.59 -14.17
N VAL A 285 10.32 -10.04 -14.66
CA VAL A 285 10.79 -11.42 -14.52
C VAL A 285 12.13 -11.39 -13.80
N THR A 286 12.20 -12.02 -12.63
CA THR A 286 13.48 -12.31 -11.96
C THR A 286 14.01 -13.64 -12.43
N MET A 287 15.25 -13.64 -12.93
CA MET A 287 15.97 -14.84 -13.35
C MET A 287 17.47 -14.77 -13.04
N ALA A 288 18.10 -15.93 -12.97
CA ALA A 288 19.55 -16.04 -12.79
C ALA A 288 20.27 -15.89 -14.14
N PRO A 289 21.09 -14.83 -14.34
CA PRO A 289 21.68 -14.54 -15.65
C PRO A 289 22.68 -15.58 -16.14
N GLU A 290 23.29 -16.37 -15.25
CA GLU A 290 24.16 -17.48 -15.64
C GLU A 290 23.44 -18.60 -16.40
N LEU A 291 22.10 -18.64 -16.35
CA LEU A 291 21.27 -19.58 -17.11
C LEU A 291 21.01 -19.13 -18.56
N ASP A 292 21.34 -17.88 -18.92
CA ASP A 292 21.21 -17.32 -20.28
C ASP A 292 22.55 -16.71 -20.75
N PRO A 293 23.62 -17.52 -20.93
CA PRO A 293 24.95 -17.01 -21.22
C PRO A 293 25.05 -16.23 -22.54
N ASP A 294 24.16 -16.50 -23.50
CA ASP A 294 24.08 -15.79 -24.78
C ASP A 294 23.22 -14.52 -24.70
N GLY A 295 22.46 -14.31 -23.62
CA GLY A 295 21.56 -13.17 -23.44
C GLY A 295 20.29 -13.18 -24.28
N LYS A 296 19.97 -14.30 -24.95
CA LYS A 296 18.87 -14.37 -25.92
C LYS A 296 17.50 -14.29 -25.24
N VAL A 297 17.36 -14.86 -24.05
CA VAL A 297 16.11 -14.83 -23.27
C VAL A 297 15.90 -13.44 -22.70
N ILE A 298 16.95 -12.82 -22.13
CA ILE A 298 16.91 -11.45 -21.62
C ILE A 298 16.47 -10.49 -22.73
N GLN A 299 17.13 -10.52 -23.89
CA GLN A 299 16.81 -9.66 -25.03
C GLN A 299 15.36 -9.87 -25.53
N ALA A 300 14.87 -11.12 -25.53
CA ALA A 300 13.51 -11.44 -25.94
C ALA A 300 12.45 -10.91 -24.97
N LEU A 301 12.70 -10.99 -23.66
CA LEU A 301 11.83 -10.42 -22.62
C LEU A 301 11.77 -8.89 -22.73
N VAL A 302 12.94 -8.24 -22.85
CA VAL A 302 13.03 -6.78 -22.99
C VAL A 302 12.31 -6.30 -24.26
N LYS A 303 12.45 -7.02 -25.38
CA LYS A 303 11.72 -6.72 -26.62
C LYS A 303 10.20 -6.81 -26.46
N LYS A 304 9.70 -7.57 -25.48
CA LYS A 304 8.29 -7.66 -25.11
C LYS A 304 7.85 -6.60 -24.09
N GLY A 305 8.74 -5.70 -23.69
CA GLY A 305 8.46 -4.68 -22.68
C GLY A 305 8.46 -5.21 -21.24
N VAL A 306 9.03 -6.40 -21.01
CA VAL A 306 9.18 -6.96 -19.66
C VAL A 306 10.51 -6.51 -19.08
N THR A 307 10.47 -5.94 -17.88
CA THR A 307 11.67 -5.64 -17.10
C THR A 307 12.32 -6.94 -16.63
N VAL A 308 13.57 -7.14 -17.03
CA VAL A 308 14.36 -8.30 -16.56
C VAL A 308 15.14 -7.89 -15.32
N SER A 309 14.83 -8.56 -14.23
CA SER A 309 15.56 -8.47 -12.98
C SER A 309 16.51 -9.66 -12.82
N ILE A 310 17.72 -9.40 -12.32
CA ILE A 310 18.67 -10.47 -11.98
C ILE A 310 18.66 -10.72 -10.47
N GLY A 311 18.53 -11.98 -10.09
CA GLY A 311 18.41 -12.39 -8.68
C GLY A 311 18.45 -13.90 -8.53
N HIS A 312 18.53 -14.37 -7.29
CA HIS A 312 18.65 -15.82 -6.99
C HIS A 312 19.75 -16.50 -7.82
N SER A 313 20.94 -15.91 -7.80
CA SER A 313 21.97 -16.13 -8.82
C SER A 313 23.37 -16.30 -8.23
N GLU A 314 24.16 -17.15 -8.88
CA GLU A 314 25.59 -17.36 -8.64
C GLU A 314 26.47 -16.57 -9.62
N ALA A 315 25.91 -15.61 -10.33
CA ALA A 315 26.64 -14.85 -11.32
C ALA A 315 27.74 -14.00 -10.67
N ASN A 316 28.92 -14.07 -11.29
CA ASN A 316 30.00 -13.13 -11.03
C ASN A 316 29.70 -11.75 -11.65
N LEU A 317 30.56 -10.78 -11.36
CA LEU A 317 30.42 -9.43 -11.92
C LEU A 317 30.36 -9.44 -13.46
N VAL A 318 31.20 -10.25 -14.13
CA VAL A 318 31.27 -10.27 -15.61
C VAL A 318 29.95 -10.76 -16.23
N GLN A 319 29.35 -11.80 -15.66
CA GLN A 319 28.05 -12.32 -16.07
C GLN A 319 26.94 -11.29 -15.79
N GLY A 320 26.97 -10.62 -14.64
CA GLY A 320 26.04 -9.54 -14.32
C GLY A 320 26.14 -8.36 -15.30
N GLU A 321 27.36 -7.93 -15.64
CA GLU A 321 27.62 -6.86 -16.60
C GLU A 321 27.09 -7.22 -17.99
N LYS A 322 27.31 -8.48 -18.43
CA LYS A 322 26.79 -8.98 -19.69
C LYS A 322 25.26 -8.97 -19.69
N ALA A 323 24.61 -9.46 -18.63
CA ALA A 323 23.15 -9.46 -18.52
C ALA A 323 22.57 -8.04 -18.57
N MET A 324 23.23 -7.08 -17.90
CA MET A 324 22.86 -5.66 -17.99
C MET A 324 23.05 -5.14 -19.42
N GLN A 325 24.14 -5.48 -20.12
CA GLN A 325 24.33 -5.11 -21.53
C GLN A 325 23.26 -5.72 -22.46
N ASP A 326 22.77 -6.93 -22.14
CA ASP A 326 21.70 -7.61 -22.88
C ASP A 326 20.30 -7.02 -22.62
N GLY A 327 20.17 -6.14 -21.64
CA GLY A 327 18.97 -5.36 -21.39
C GLY A 327 18.35 -5.55 -20.01
N ALA A 328 18.90 -6.41 -19.14
CA ALA A 328 18.50 -6.41 -17.73
C ALA A 328 18.71 -5.00 -17.12
N SER A 329 17.84 -4.63 -16.19
CA SER A 329 17.81 -3.27 -15.62
C SER A 329 17.49 -3.22 -14.13
N PHE A 330 17.14 -4.36 -13.52
CA PHE A 330 16.82 -4.44 -12.11
C PHE A 330 17.63 -5.55 -11.40
N ILE A 331 17.88 -5.40 -10.10
CA ILE A 331 18.43 -6.43 -9.23
C ILE A 331 17.41 -6.72 -8.14
N THR A 332 17.00 -7.97 -8.01
CA THR A 332 16.01 -8.38 -6.99
C THR A 332 16.67 -8.42 -5.61
N HIS A 333 16.00 -7.83 -4.62
CA HIS A 333 16.35 -7.79 -3.18
C HIS A 333 17.87 -7.88 -2.88
N LEU A 334 18.63 -6.88 -3.32
CA LEU A 334 20.09 -6.79 -3.22
C LEU A 334 20.64 -7.37 -1.91
N PHE A 335 21.75 -8.11 -2.02
CA PHE A 335 22.41 -8.94 -0.99
C PHE A 335 21.74 -10.30 -0.73
N ASN A 336 20.43 -10.45 -0.93
CA ASN A 336 19.71 -11.69 -0.64
C ASN A 336 19.82 -12.67 -1.81
N ALA A 337 19.98 -13.95 -1.49
CA ALA A 337 20.05 -15.04 -2.48
C ALA A 337 21.02 -14.79 -3.66
N MET A 338 22.16 -14.13 -3.43
CA MET A 338 23.21 -13.91 -4.42
C MET A 338 24.59 -14.28 -3.89
N LEU A 339 25.65 -14.23 -4.72
CA LEU A 339 27.00 -14.36 -4.20
C LEU A 339 27.32 -13.22 -3.20
N PRO A 340 27.95 -13.52 -2.06
CA PRO A 340 28.44 -12.48 -1.16
C PRO A 340 29.46 -11.58 -1.88
N PHE A 341 29.50 -10.31 -1.49
CA PHE A 341 30.52 -9.39 -1.99
C PHE A 341 31.92 -9.90 -1.62
N HIS A 342 32.80 -10.01 -2.61
CA HIS A 342 34.21 -10.33 -2.43
C HIS A 342 35.09 -9.34 -3.22
N HIS A 343 36.18 -8.87 -2.63
CA HIS A 343 37.01 -7.79 -3.21
C HIS A 343 37.62 -8.10 -4.59
N ARG A 344 37.86 -9.38 -4.93
CA ARG A 344 38.34 -9.80 -6.27
C ARG A 344 37.22 -10.01 -7.29
N ASP A 345 36.03 -10.30 -6.80
CA ASP A 345 34.85 -10.51 -7.64
C ASP A 345 33.63 -10.12 -6.79
N PRO A 346 33.13 -8.89 -6.97
CA PRO A 346 32.05 -8.37 -6.13
C PRO A 346 30.69 -8.95 -6.50
N GLY A 347 30.61 -9.87 -7.49
CA GLY A 347 29.36 -10.45 -7.95
C GLY A 347 28.37 -9.39 -8.44
N LEU A 348 27.08 -9.68 -8.28
CA LEU A 348 26.00 -8.76 -8.67
C LEU A 348 26.00 -7.45 -7.88
N VAL A 349 26.48 -7.45 -6.62
CA VAL A 349 26.61 -6.23 -5.81
C VAL A 349 27.56 -5.23 -6.47
N GLY A 350 28.58 -5.71 -7.19
CA GLY A 350 29.52 -4.87 -7.92
C GLY A 350 28.90 -4.02 -9.04
N LEU A 351 27.72 -4.42 -9.54
CA LEU A 351 27.03 -3.69 -10.61
C LEU A 351 26.64 -2.28 -10.22
N LEU A 352 26.42 -2.02 -8.93
CA LEU A 352 26.12 -0.67 -8.41
C LEU A 352 27.19 0.36 -8.75
N THR A 353 28.43 -0.09 -9.02
CA THR A 353 29.57 0.79 -9.30
C THR A 353 30.33 0.37 -10.57
N SER A 354 29.74 -0.49 -11.40
CA SER A 354 30.43 -0.98 -12.60
C SER A 354 30.60 0.14 -13.62
N LYS A 355 31.85 0.33 -14.07
CA LYS A 355 32.21 1.30 -15.12
C LYS A 355 32.10 0.74 -16.54
N LYS A 356 31.68 -0.52 -16.69
CA LYS A 356 31.46 -1.15 -18.00
C LYS A 356 30.03 -1.01 -18.50
N LEU A 357 29.16 -0.43 -17.68
CA LEU A 357 27.81 -0.04 -18.07
C LEU A 357 27.83 1.41 -18.56
N PRO A 358 27.01 1.77 -19.56
CA PRO A 358 26.89 3.16 -20.01
C PRO A 358 26.49 4.08 -18.85
N GLU A 359 27.03 5.30 -18.81
CA GLU A 359 26.72 6.26 -17.73
C GLU A 359 25.23 6.61 -17.68
N GLU A 360 24.54 6.56 -18.82
CA GLU A 360 23.11 6.83 -18.91
C GLU A 360 22.24 5.67 -18.42
N LYS A 361 22.84 4.49 -18.20
CA LYS A 361 22.13 3.29 -17.76
C LYS A 361 22.17 3.18 -16.24
N ASN A 362 21.11 3.67 -15.59
CA ASN A 362 20.90 3.42 -14.17
C ASN A 362 20.69 1.93 -13.91
N VAL A 363 21.44 1.38 -12.94
CA VAL A 363 21.21 0.04 -12.39
C VAL A 363 20.25 0.18 -11.23
N PHE A 364 19.00 -0.19 -11.42
CA PHE A 364 18.04 -0.21 -10.33
C PHE A 364 18.16 -1.50 -9.51
N TYR A 365 17.83 -1.42 -8.23
CA TYR A 365 17.89 -2.56 -7.33
C TYR A 365 16.89 -2.44 -6.18
N GLY A 366 16.19 -3.52 -5.90
CA GLY A 366 15.30 -3.64 -4.75
C GLY A 366 16.10 -3.83 -3.46
N ILE A 367 15.73 -3.15 -2.37
CA ILE A 367 16.20 -3.46 -1.01
C ILE A 367 15.01 -3.58 -0.06
N ILE A 368 15.05 -4.65 0.75
CA ILE A 368 14.16 -4.84 1.89
C ILE A 368 14.76 -4.13 3.11
N ALA A 369 14.14 -3.03 3.54
CA ALA A 369 14.65 -2.13 4.56
C ALA A 369 14.04 -2.35 5.97
N ASP A 370 13.86 -3.61 6.37
CA ASP A 370 13.25 -4.00 7.65
C ASP A 370 14.26 -4.20 8.81
N GLY A 371 15.55 -4.09 8.51
CA GLY A 371 16.64 -4.32 9.48
C GLY A 371 16.92 -5.80 9.79
N ILE A 372 16.15 -6.73 9.23
CA ILE A 372 16.30 -8.18 9.40
C ILE A 372 16.93 -8.79 8.13
N HIS A 373 16.32 -8.54 6.97
CA HIS A 373 16.83 -9.00 5.68
C HIS A 373 18.12 -8.26 5.31
N THR A 374 18.12 -6.95 5.53
CA THR A 374 19.27 -6.10 5.24
C THR A 374 19.70 -5.36 6.49
N HIS A 375 20.92 -5.67 6.96
CA HIS A 375 21.52 -4.91 8.05
C HIS A 375 21.61 -3.41 7.66
N PRO A 376 21.27 -2.45 8.54
CA PRO A 376 21.25 -1.02 8.19
C PRO A 376 22.57 -0.49 7.62
N ALA A 377 23.70 -1.05 8.04
CA ALA A 377 25.01 -0.70 7.46
C ALA A 377 25.16 -1.15 5.99
N ALA A 378 24.62 -2.30 5.62
CA ALA A 378 24.63 -2.78 4.23
C ALA A 378 23.72 -1.92 3.35
N LEU A 379 22.53 -1.54 3.86
CA LEU A 379 21.63 -0.60 3.20
C LEU A 379 22.33 0.75 2.92
N ARG A 380 23.03 1.31 3.91
CA ARG A 380 23.81 2.55 3.73
C ARG A 380 24.96 2.39 2.74
N ILE A 381 25.61 1.23 2.68
CA ILE A 381 26.67 0.96 1.69
C ILE A 381 26.07 0.98 0.28
N ALA A 382 24.97 0.27 0.05
CA ALA A 382 24.31 0.24 -1.26
C ALA A 382 23.83 1.64 -1.66
N TYR A 383 23.12 2.34 -0.77
CA TYR A 383 22.66 3.71 -1.01
C TYR A 383 23.82 4.67 -1.35
N LYS A 384 24.95 4.61 -0.62
CA LYS A 384 26.12 5.44 -0.95
C LYS A 384 26.80 5.05 -2.26
N ALA A 385 26.68 3.79 -2.67
CA ALA A 385 27.23 3.31 -3.93
C ALA A 385 26.39 3.78 -5.13
N ASN A 386 25.05 3.75 -5.02
CA ASN A 386 24.13 4.15 -6.08
C ASN A 386 22.73 4.52 -5.53
N SER A 387 22.57 5.71 -4.96
CA SER A 387 21.29 6.16 -4.41
C SER A 387 20.18 6.25 -5.48
N ARG A 388 20.55 6.61 -6.71
CA ARG A 388 19.62 6.79 -7.83
C ARG A 388 18.95 5.48 -8.29
N GLY A 389 19.65 4.36 -8.09
CA GLY A 389 19.15 3.03 -8.40
C GLY A 389 18.34 2.38 -7.27
N LEU A 390 18.31 2.97 -6.08
CA LEU A 390 17.66 2.35 -4.92
C LEU A 390 16.14 2.33 -5.10
N THR A 391 15.54 1.15 -5.03
CA THR A 391 14.09 0.96 -4.93
C THR A 391 13.75 0.24 -3.63
N LEU A 392 12.85 0.79 -2.84
CA LEU A 392 12.34 0.11 -1.64
C LEU A 392 11.32 -0.94 -2.06
N VAL A 393 11.49 -2.16 -1.56
CA VAL A 393 10.54 -3.27 -1.75
C VAL A 393 10.26 -3.92 -0.41
N THR A 394 9.08 -4.53 -0.24
CA THR A 394 8.72 -5.12 1.05
C THR A 394 9.07 -6.58 1.17
N ASP A 395 9.01 -7.33 0.06
CA ASP A 395 9.08 -8.81 0.06
C ASP A 395 8.18 -9.44 1.15
N ALA A 396 7.01 -8.82 1.36
CA ALA A 396 5.93 -9.23 2.27
C ALA A 396 6.20 -9.20 3.80
N MET A 397 7.01 -8.27 4.31
CA MET A 397 6.92 -7.83 5.72
C MET A 397 6.99 -6.31 5.82
N SER A 398 6.14 -5.71 6.67
CA SER A 398 6.03 -4.26 6.84
C SER A 398 7.40 -3.61 7.09
N ALA A 399 7.83 -2.75 6.17
CA ALA A 399 8.98 -1.87 6.37
C ALA A 399 8.53 -0.66 7.22
N MET A 400 9.07 -0.51 8.43
CA MET A 400 8.99 0.76 9.16
C MET A 400 10.25 0.96 10.03
N GLY A 401 10.87 2.13 9.84
CA GLY A 401 11.74 2.76 10.83
C GLY A 401 13.18 2.30 10.84
N LEU A 402 13.99 2.82 9.92
CA LEU A 402 15.44 2.92 10.11
C LEU A 402 15.89 4.35 9.81
N GLU A 403 16.75 4.90 10.66
CA GLU A 403 17.53 6.11 10.37
C GLU A 403 18.55 5.78 9.27
N ALA A 404 18.09 5.76 8.02
CA ALA A 404 18.97 5.88 6.88
C ALA A 404 19.45 7.33 6.83
N GLY A 405 20.76 7.55 6.73
CA GLY A 405 21.33 8.89 6.58
C GLY A 405 21.08 9.50 5.19
N CYS A 406 19.86 9.34 4.65
CA CYS A 406 19.38 9.89 3.39
C CYS A 406 18.36 11.01 3.67
N THR A 407 18.10 11.83 2.66
CA THR A 407 17.08 12.88 2.74
C THR A 407 15.66 12.31 2.61
N SER A 408 14.64 13.06 3.06
CA SER A 408 13.23 12.68 2.86
C SER A 408 12.88 12.55 1.38
N VAL A 409 13.44 13.42 0.52
CA VAL A 409 13.24 13.37 -0.94
C VAL A 409 13.70 12.02 -1.49
N GLU A 410 14.94 11.62 -1.21
CA GLU A 410 15.49 10.35 -1.72
C GLU A 410 14.72 9.14 -1.19
N ALA A 411 14.28 9.18 0.07
CA ALA A 411 13.46 8.11 0.63
C ALA A 411 12.11 7.99 -0.12
N LEU A 412 11.42 9.12 -0.34
CA LEU A 412 10.15 9.15 -1.05
C LEU A 412 10.29 8.74 -2.51
N GLU A 413 11.34 9.18 -3.21
CA GLU A 413 11.62 8.79 -4.60
C GLU A 413 11.97 7.31 -4.73
N SER A 414 12.71 6.75 -3.77
CA SER A 414 13.03 5.32 -3.74
C SER A 414 11.80 4.43 -3.53
N ALA A 415 10.73 4.95 -2.91
CA ALA A 415 9.46 4.27 -2.73
C ALA A 415 8.46 4.51 -3.88
N SER A 416 8.74 5.44 -4.81
CA SER A 416 7.79 5.88 -5.83
C SER A 416 8.44 6.05 -7.22
N LEU A 417 9.11 7.17 -7.48
CA LEU A 417 9.71 7.51 -8.78
C LEU A 417 10.62 6.42 -9.33
N HIS A 418 11.56 5.91 -8.52
CA HIS A 418 12.50 4.89 -8.99
C HIS A 418 11.78 3.61 -9.40
N ALA A 419 10.77 3.19 -8.64
CA ALA A 419 9.94 2.04 -8.99
C ALA A 419 9.13 2.28 -10.28
N ALA A 420 8.61 3.49 -10.49
CA ALA A 420 7.93 3.85 -11.72
C ALA A 420 8.86 3.81 -12.94
N GLU A 421 10.12 4.19 -12.78
CA GLU A 421 11.13 4.15 -13.85
C GLU A 421 11.58 2.73 -14.19
N VAL A 422 11.71 1.86 -13.18
CA VAL A 422 11.95 0.42 -13.40
C VAL A 422 10.87 -0.19 -14.30
N LEU A 423 9.63 0.29 -14.17
CA LEU A 423 8.48 -0.13 -14.97
C LEU A 423 8.25 0.69 -16.25
N GLY A 424 9.00 1.78 -16.45
CA GLY A 424 8.80 2.69 -17.59
C GLY A 424 7.48 3.47 -17.58
N ILE A 425 6.89 3.70 -16.40
CA ILE A 425 5.58 4.37 -16.22
C ILE A 425 5.67 5.72 -15.52
N GLN A 426 6.88 6.27 -15.32
CA GLN A 426 7.17 7.49 -14.57
C GLN A 426 6.47 8.75 -15.08
N LYS A 427 6.01 8.75 -16.34
CA LYS A 427 5.19 9.85 -16.89
C LYS A 427 3.77 9.90 -16.32
N ARG A 428 3.31 8.81 -15.70
CA ARG A 428 1.95 8.68 -15.14
C ARG A 428 1.93 8.39 -13.65
N LYS A 429 2.92 7.66 -13.13
CA LYS A 429 2.99 7.26 -11.71
C LYS A 429 4.35 7.56 -11.12
N GLY A 430 4.43 7.65 -9.80
CA GLY A 430 5.68 7.97 -9.10
C GLY A 430 6.15 9.41 -9.28
N THR A 431 5.28 10.30 -9.78
CA THR A 431 5.52 11.74 -9.91
C THR A 431 4.25 12.51 -9.59
N LEU A 432 4.39 13.78 -9.21
CA LEU A 432 3.28 14.74 -9.10
C LEU A 432 3.22 15.70 -10.30
N ASP A 433 3.86 15.36 -11.43
CA ASP A 433 3.84 16.18 -12.64
C ASP A 433 2.43 16.33 -13.24
N PHE A 434 2.22 17.43 -13.97
CA PHE A 434 0.96 17.66 -14.64
C PHE A 434 0.68 16.59 -15.70
N GLY A 435 -0.55 16.07 -15.70
CA GLY A 435 -0.99 14.95 -16.52
C GLY A 435 -0.69 13.56 -15.94
N ALA A 436 0.01 13.47 -14.80
CA ALA A 436 0.18 12.21 -14.08
C ALA A 436 -1.14 11.79 -13.40
N ASP A 437 -1.26 10.49 -13.13
CA ASP A 437 -2.37 9.93 -12.37
C ASP A 437 -2.34 10.55 -10.96
N ALA A 438 -3.51 10.93 -10.43
CA ALA A 438 -3.64 11.50 -9.09
C ALA A 438 -3.55 10.43 -7.98
N ASP A 439 -2.44 9.70 -7.97
CA ASP A 439 -2.07 8.71 -6.97
C ASP A 439 -1.01 9.31 -6.06
N PHE A 440 -1.38 9.63 -4.82
CA PHE A 440 -0.51 10.35 -3.90
C PHE A 440 -0.76 9.96 -2.45
N VAL A 441 0.22 10.27 -1.60
CA VAL A 441 0.15 10.07 -0.16
C VAL A 441 0.33 11.41 0.54
N VAL A 442 -0.49 11.65 1.57
CA VAL A 442 -0.36 12.80 2.46
C VAL A 442 0.32 12.33 3.74
N LEU A 443 1.36 13.04 4.15
CA LEU A 443 2.29 12.67 5.21
C LEU A 443 2.44 13.78 6.25
N ASP A 444 2.67 13.41 7.50
CA ASP A 444 3.13 14.37 8.51
C ASP A 444 4.62 14.72 8.33
N SER A 445 5.14 15.63 9.16
CA SER A 445 6.55 16.06 9.10
C SER A 445 7.56 14.95 9.46
N ASN A 446 7.11 13.84 10.03
CA ASN A 446 7.91 12.66 10.34
C ASN A 446 7.73 11.55 9.27
N LEU A 447 7.09 11.86 8.15
CA LEU A 447 6.77 10.93 7.06
C LEU A 447 5.80 9.80 7.47
N HIS A 448 4.98 9.99 8.50
CA HIS A 448 3.88 9.07 8.75
C HIS A 448 2.71 9.35 7.81
N VAL A 449 2.14 8.29 7.24
CA VAL A 449 0.96 8.34 6.39
C VAL A 449 -0.25 8.87 7.15
N LEU A 450 -0.81 9.97 6.65
CA LEU A 450 -2.06 10.58 7.11
C LEU A 450 -3.24 10.15 6.24
N SER A 451 -3.05 10.10 4.92
CA SER A 451 -4.05 9.57 3.98
C SER A 451 -3.41 9.11 2.68
N THR A 452 -4.09 8.20 1.98
CA THR A 452 -3.65 7.61 0.71
C THR A 452 -4.74 7.84 -0.33
N TRP A 453 -4.34 8.31 -1.51
CA TRP A 453 -5.22 8.75 -2.57
C TRP A 453 -4.91 7.98 -3.86
N ILE A 454 -5.95 7.52 -4.54
CA ILE A 454 -5.84 6.83 -5.83
C ILE A 454 -6.85 7.49 -6.77
N ALA A 455 -6.41 7.84 -7.98
CA ALA A 455 -7.25 8.52 -8.97
C ALA A 455 -7.94 9.79 -8.42
N GLY A 456 -7.30 10.49 -7.47
CA GLY A 456 -7.87 11.68 -6.83
C GLY A 456 -8.91 11.40 -5.74
N GLU A 457 -9.20 10.14 -5.44
CA GLU A 457 -10.11 9.73 -4.36
C GLU A 457 -9.33 9.30 -3.11
N CYS A 458 -9.81 9.72 -1.93
CA CYS A 458 -9.23 9.30 -0.66
C CYS A 458 -9.66 7.86 -0.35
N VAL A 459 -8.76 6.89 -0.60
CA VAL A 459 -9.03 5.46 -0.39
C VAL A 459 -8.67 4.96 1.00
N TRP A 460 -7.87 5.74 1.76
CA TRP A 460 -7.57 5.46 3.16
C TRP A 460 -7.20 6.74 3.92
N MET A 461 -7.59 6.82 5.19
CA MET A 461 -7.23 7.92 6.09
C MET A 461 -6.91 7.38 7.49
N LYS A 462 -5.84 7.89 8.10
CA LYS A 462 -5.45 7.55 9.47
C LYS A 462 -6.53 8.00 10.44
N PRO A 463 -6.96 7.16 11.41
CA PRO A 463 -7.92 7.59 12.43
C PRO A 463 -7.45 8.85 13.16
N GLY A 464 -8.28 9.89 13.15
CA GLY A 464 -7.99 11.18 13.76
C GLY A 464 -7.17 12.15 12.90
N ALA A 465 -6.64 11.73 11.75
CA ALA A 465 -6.17 12.66 10.74
C ALA A 465 -7.39 13.24 9.99
N GLN A 466 -7.36 14.54 9.68
CA GLN A 466 -8.37 15.19 8.86
C GLN A 466 -7.71 16.24 7.97
N LEU A 467 -8.17 16.30 6.72
CA LEU A 467 -8.01 17.48 5.88
C LEU A 467 -9.20 18.40 6.14
N THR A 468 -8.97 19.69 6.31
CA THR A 468 -10.06 20.63 6.60
C THR A 468 -10.68 21.11 5.30
N VAL A 469 -11.98 20.89 5.09
CA VAL A 469 -12.67 21.46 3.93
C VAL A 469 -12.76 22.97 4.12
N ILE A 470 -12.01 23.73 3.31
CA ILE A 470 -12.01 25.20 3.31
C ILE A 470 -13.23 25.71 2.54
N TYR A 471 -13.51 25.05 1.43
CA TYR A 471 -14.60 25.39 0.52
C TYR A 471 -15.09 24.14 -0.18
N ALA A 472 -16.41 24.06 -0.36
CA ALA A 472 -17.04 23.11 -1.28
C ALA A 472 -18.19 23.84 -1.98
N LYS A 473 -18.36 23.62 -3.28
CA LYS A 473 -19.50 24.20 -4.01
C LYS A 473 -20.81 23.79 -3.32
N PRO A 474 -21.79 24.70 -3.19
CA PRO A 474 -23.02 24.45 -2.44
C PRO A 474 -23.83 23.21 -2.87
N ASN A 475 -23.65 22.75 -4.10
CA ASN A 475 -24.35 21.61 -4.69
C ASN A 475 -23.69 20.26 -4.31
N LEU A 476 -22.46 20.28 -3.80
CA LEU A 476 -21.67 19.10 -3.43
C LEU A 476 -21.73 18.80 -1.93
N ILE A 477 -22.30 19.71 -1.15
CA ILE A 477 -22.54 19.50 0.26
C ILE A 477 -23.87 18.76 0.37
N SER A 478 -23.82 17.45 0.66
CA SER A 478 -25.05 16.74 1.02
C SER A 478 -25.63 17.44 2.26
N ARG A 479 -26.86 17.93 2.13
CA ARG A 479 -27.63 18.41 3.29
C ARG A 479 -28.00 17.17 4.10
N SER A 480 -27.16 16.81 5.08
CA SER A 480 -27.55 15.94 6.18
C SER A 480 -27.93 16.77 7.39
#